data_AF-A0A369XKB4-F1
#
_entry.id   AF-A0A369XKB4-F1
#
_cell.length_a   1.000
_cell.length_b   1.000
_cell.length_c   1.000
_cell.angle_alpha   90.00
_cell.angle_beta   90.00
_cell.angle_gamma   90.00
#
_symmetry.space_group_name_H-M   'P 1'
#
loop_
_entity.id
_entity.type
_entity.pdbx_description
1 polymer ?
#
loop_
_entity_poly.entity_id
_entity_poly.type
_entity_poly.pdbx_seq_one_letter_code
_entity_poly.pdbx_strand_id
1 'polypeptide(L)'
;AKDPRWKRPYTELTYLPMQEVLTYLRANAYKTWIVTGGGQDFVRQYSETVYGIPPEQVVGTAVGTKYGYAKDGKPFLTKEPKLLLNDNNAGKVEGIHLMIGRRPHMAVGNSTGDQQMLEYTKAGDGARLSMLVLHDDGEREYAYGPAQGLPATKVGAFTQALYDEAQKQGWTVISMKKDWKKIFSFE
;
A
#
# COMPACT_ATOMS: atom_id res chain seq x y z
N ALA A 1 -18.17 -7.54 -4.96
CA ALA A 1 -17.60 -8.35 -6.06
C ALA A 1 -16.74 -9.46 -5.47
N LYS A 2 -16.57 -10.58 -6.18
CA LYS A 2 -15.76 -11.73 -5.74
C LYS A 2 -14.64 -11.98 -6.75
N ASP A 3 -13.54 -12.50 -6.26
CA ASP A 3 -12.43 -12.93 -7.08
C ASP A 3 -12.73 -14.25 -7.82
N PRO A 4 -12.30 -14.40 -9.08
CA PRO A 4 -12.55 -15.60 -9.87
C PRO A 4 -11.76 -16.85 -9.44
N ARG A 5 -10.55 -16.73 -8.89
CA ARG A 5 -9.71 -17.85 -8.44
C ARG A 5 -10.18 -18.39 -7.09
N TRP A 6 -10.32 -17.53 -6.09
CA TRP A 6 -10.64 -17.92 -4.71
C TRP A 6 -12.14 -17.95 -4.40
N LYS A 7 -12.98 -17.36 -5.26
CA LYS A 7 -14.45 -17.25 -5.05
C LYS A 7 -14.83 -16.56 -3.73
N ARG A 8 -13.92 -15.75 -3.18
CA ARG A 8 -14.10 -14.92 -1.99
C ARG A 8 -14.33 -13.46 -2.37
N PRO A 9 -15.02 -12.65 -1.54
CA PRO A 9 -15.01 -11.20 -1.67
C PRO A 9 -13.57 -10.66 -1.74
N TYR A 10 -13.31 -9.65 -2.56
CA TYR A 10 -11.96 -9.04 -2.63
C TYR A 10 -11.49 -8.51 -1.27
N THR A 11 -12.42 -8.12 -0.39
CA THR A 11 -12.13 -7.69 0.98
C THR A 11 -11.63 -8.81 1.90
N GLU A 12 -11.77 -10.08 1.51
CA GLU A 12 -11.20 -11.23 2.23
C GLU A 12 -9.83 -11.64 1.68
N LEU A 13 -9.43 -11.13 0.51
CA LEU A 13 -8.12 -11.41 -0.11
C LEU A 13 -7.03 -10.49 0.48
N THR A 14 -6.93 -10.49 1.80
CA THR A 14 -5.89 -9.75 2.53
C THR A 14 -4.83 -10.70 3.04
N TYR A 15 -3.58 -10.24 3.04
CA TYR A 15 -2.47 -11.04 3.53
C TYR A 15 -2.51 -11.10 5.06
N LEU A 16 -2.75 -12.30 5.61
CA LEU A 16 -2.84 -12.53 7.05
C LEU A 16 -1.59 -12.03 7.79
N PRO A 17 -0.35 -12.28 7.33
CA PRO A 17 0.83 -11.75 8.00
C PRO A 17 0.86 -10.22 8.06
N MET A 18 0.32 -9.53 7.05
CA MET A 18 0.23 -8.06 7.06
C MET A 18 -0.85 -7.56 8.02
N GLN A 19 -1.96 -8.28 8.18
CA GLN A 19 -2.97 -7.99 9.21
C GLN A 19 -2.40 -8.13 10.62
N GLU A 20 -1.56 -9.15 10.83
CA GLU A 20 -0.84 -9.36 12.10
C GLU A 20 0.16 -8.22 12.36
N VAL A 21 0.93 -7.80 11.36
CA VAL A 21 1.84 -6.64 11.46
C VAL A 21 1.07 -5.36 11.82
N LEU A 22 -0.03 -5.07 11.14
CA LEU A 22 -0.87 -3.91 11.43
C LEU A 22 -1.39 -3.93 12.89
N THR A 23 -1.84 -5.09 13.34
CA THR A 23 -2.32 -5.29 14.72
C THR A 23 -1.19 -5.10 15.73
N TYR A 24 -0.03 -5.70 15.49
CA TYR A 24 1.15 -5.57 16.34
C TYR A 24 1.63 -4.12 16.45
N LEU A 25 1.70 -3.39 15.33
CA LEU A 25 2.11 -1.99 15.31
C LEU A 25 1.15 -1.11 16.12
N ARG A 26 -0.15 -1.25 15.94
CA ARG A 26 -1.15 -0.51 16.72
C ARG A 26 -1.10 -0.83 18.20
N ALA A 27 -0.91 -2.10 18.56
CA ALA A 27 -0.73 -2.52 19.96
C ALA A 27 0.51 -1.88 20.61
N ASN A 28 1.49 -1.47 19.80
CA ASN A 28 2.70 -0.75 20.21
C ASN A 28 2.64 0.76 19.90
N ALA A 29 1.43 1.34 19.85
CA ALA A 29 1.15 2.78 19.69
C ALA A 29 1.62 3.41 18.37
N TYR A 30 1.98 2.62 17.37
CA TYR A 30 2.20 3.14 16.02
C TYR A 30 0.87 3.49 15.35
N LYS A 31 0.86 4.59 14.59
CA LYS A 31 -0.22 4.90 13.65
C LYS A 31 0.07 4.20 12.32
N THR A 32 -0.87 3.41 11.84
CA THR A 32 -0.76 2.64 10.59
C THR A 32 -1.48 3.35 9.46
N TRP A 33 -0.77 3.69 8.39
CA TRP A 33 -1.31 4.44 7.25
C TRP A 33 -1.31 3.59 5.98
N ILE A 34 -2.25 3.86 5.07
CA ILE A 34 -2.17 3.39 3.68
C ILE A 34 -1.67 4.54 2.81
N VAL A 35 -0.65 4.29 1.99
CA VAL A 35 -0.12 5.21 0.97
C VAL A 35 -0.12 4.49 -0.37
N THR A 36 -1.02 4.89 -1.28
CA THR A 36 -1.39 4.07 -2.44
C THR A 36 -1.58 4.88 -3.72
N GLY A 37 -1.02 4.39 -4.83
CA GLY A 37 -1.28 4.97 -6.15
C GLY A 37 -2.75 4.83 -6.60
N GLY A 38 -3.54 3.98 -5.92
CA GLY A 38 -4.98 3.87 -6.14
C GLY A 38 -5.77 5.09 -5.68
N GLY A 39 -7.03 5.17 -6.10
CA GLY A 39 -7.90 6.29 -5.74
C GLY A 39 -8.17 6.34 -4.23
N GLN A 40 -7.86 7.47 -3.59
CA GLN A 40 -7.97 7.67 -2.14
C GLN A 40 -9.35 7.31 -1.62
N ASP A 41 -10.41 7.88 -2.21
CA ASP A 41 -11.78 7.65 -1.73
C ASP A 41 -12.28 6.22 -1.97
N PHE A 42 -11.73 5.55 -2.99
CA PHE A 42 -12.05 4.13 -3.22
C PHE A 42 -11.50 3.27 -2.09
N VAL A 43 -10.26 3.53 -1.66
CA VAL A 43 -9.63 2.80 -0.56
C VAL A 43 -10.27 3.14 0.79
N ARG A 44 -10.64 4.41 1.02
CA ARG A 44 -11.37 4.83 2.22
C ARG A 44 -12.66 4.04 2.46
N GLN A 45 -13.35 3.63 1.39
CA GLN A 45 -14.61 2.90 1.48
C GLN A 45 -14.52 1.56 2.22
N TYR A 46 -13.34 0.94 2.28
CA TYR A 46 -13.17 -0.37 2.92
C TYR A 46 -12.00 -0.46 3.91
N SER A 47 -11.07 0.51 3.89
CA SER A 47 -9.85 0.48 4.71
C SER A 47 -10.08 0.23 6.20
N GLU A 48 -11.11 0.85 6.80
CA GLU A 48 -11.37 0.73 8.23
C GLU A 48 -11.86 -0.67 8.58
N THR A 49 -12.89 -1.15 7.89
CA THR A 49 -13.47 -2.48 8.12
C THR A 49 -12.47 -3.61 7.81
N VAL A 50 -11.60 -3.43 6.81
CA VAL A 50 -10.71 -4.49 6.32
C VAL A 50 -9.35 -4.49 7.01
N TYR A 51 -8.77 -3.33 7.30
CA TYR A 51 -7.40 -3.21 7.84
C TYR A 51 -7.34 -2.57 9.23
N GLY A 52 -8.47 -2.06 9.76
CA GLY A 52 -8.49 -1.24 10.97
C GLY A 52 -7.78 0.11 10.77
N ILE A 53 -7.74 0.61 9.53
CA ILE A 53 -7.11 1.90 9.18
C ILE A 53 -8.25 2.87 8.83
N PRO A 54 -8.51 3.90 9.66
CA PRO A 54 -9.64 4.79 9.44
C PRO A 54 -9.40 5.69 8.21
N PRO A 55 -10.46 6.27 7.61
CA PRO A 55 -10.36 7.00 6.33
C PRO A 55 -9.35 8.15 6.33
N GLU A 56 -9.16 8.84 7.47
CA GLU A 56 -8.18 9.91 7.63
C GLU A 56 -6.72 9.42 7.63
N GLN A 57 -6.50 8.11 7.79
CA GLN A 57 -5.19 7.45 7.69
C GLN A 57 -4.93 6.82 6.30
N VAL A 58 -5.70 7.22 5.29
CA VAL A 58 -5.53 6.82 3.89
C VAL A 58 -5.07 8.02 3.06
N VAL A 59 -3.89 7.88 2.49
CA VAL A 59 -3.30 8.75 1.47
C VAL A 59 -3.33 8.01 0.15
N GLY A 60 -3.86 8.64 -0.89
CA GLY A 60 -3.85 8.05 -2.21
C GLY A 60 -4.06 9.07 -3.32
N THR A 61 -4.12 8.58 -4.56
CA THR A 61 -4.38 9.44 -5.72
C THR A 61 -5.72 10.15 -5.54
N ALA A 62 -5.69 11.48 -5.60
CA ALA A 62 -6.83 12.33 -5.28
C ALA A 62 -7.20 13.23 -6.46
N VAL A 63 -8.50 13.43 -6.63
CA VAL A 63 -9.08 14.33 -7.64
C VAL A 63 -9.76 15.53 -6.97
N GLY A 64 -10.01 16.58 -7.76
CA GLY A 64 -10.66 17.80 -7.33
C GLY A 64 -11.97 17.52 -6.63
N THR A 65 -12.24 18.26 -5.57
CA THR A 65 -13.53 18.18 -4.87
C THR A 65 -14.08 19.59 -4.71
N LYS A 66 -15.31 19.78 -5.17
CA LYS A 66 -16.00 21.07 -5.12
C LYS A 66 -17.18 21.01 -4.14
N TYR A 67 -17.17 21.92 -3.18
CA TYR A 67 -18.30 22.14 -2.27
C TYR A 67 -19.42 22.91 -2.98
N GLY A 68 -20.66 22.53 -2.71
CA GLY A 68 -21.84 23.17 -3.25
C GLY A 68 -23.11 22.83 -2.47
N TYR A 69 -24.24 23.33 -2.96
CA TYR A 69 -25.55 23.11 -2.36
C TYR A 69 -26.50 22.51 -3.40
N ALA A 70 -27.27 21.50 -3.02
CA ALA A 70 -28.35 20.97 -3.83
C ALA A 70 -29.51 21.98 -3.91
N LYS A 71 -30.52 21.71 -4.75
CA LYS A 71 -31.67 22.62 -4.95
C LYS A 71 -32.47 22.86 -3.66
N ASP A 72 -32.42 21.93 -2.72
CA ASP A 72 -33.04 22.00 -1.39
C ASP A 72 -32.16 22.71 -0.34
N GLY A 73 -31.00 23.23 -0.74
CA GLY A 73 -30.05 23.89 0.16
C GLY A 73 -29.14 22.92 0.93
N LYS A 74 -29.20 21.60 0.69
CA LYS A 74 -28.33 20.64 1.39
C LYS A 74 -26.89 20.72 0.87
N PRO A 75 -25.87 20.83 1.75
CA PRO A 75 -24.48 20.86 1.32
C PRO A 75 -24.01 19.50 0.80
N PHE A 76 -23.20 19.51 -0.25
CA PHE A 76 -22.61 18.30 -0.79
C PHE A 76 -21.24 18.59 -1.45
N LEU A 77 -20.51 17.51 -1.71
CA LEU A 77 -19.23 17.54 -2.43
C LEU A 77 -19.41 16.87 -3.80
N THR A 78 -18.88 17.50 -4.85
CA THR A 78 -18.79 16.93 -6.20
C THR A 78 -17.35 16.61 -6.52
N LYS A 79 -17.09 15.41 -7.06
CA LYS A 79 -15.77 15.10 -7.64
C LYS A 79 -15.62 15.79 -8.98
N GLU A 80 -14.48 16.45 -9.18
CA GLU A 80 -14.12 17.10 -10.42
C GLU A 80 -13.14 16.23 -11.21
N PRO A 81 -13.16 16.27 -12.55
CA PRO A 81 -12.22 15.55 -13.40
C PRO A 81 -10.85 16.27 -13.47
N LYS A 82 -10.29 16.60 -12.30
CA LYS A 82 -9.02 17.30 -12.14
C LYS A 82 -8.14 16.51 -11.18
N LEU A 83 -6.98 16.05 -11.63
CA LEU A 83 -6.00 15.41 -10.75
C LEU A 83 -5.43 16.46 -9.78
N LEU A 84 -5.46 16.16 -8.48
CA LEU A 84 -4.83 17.00 -7.45
C LEU A 84 -3.51 16.40 -6.96
N LEU A 85 -3.50 15.08 -6.74
CA LEU A 85 -2.33 14.35 -6.27
C LEU A 85 -2.27 13.00 -6.99
N ASN A 86 -1.12 12.68 -7.59
CA ASN A 86 -0.81 11.34 -8.07
C ASN A 86 0.07 10.65 -7.04
N ASP A 87 -0.50 9.79 -6.20
CA ASP A 87 0.19 9.21 -5.04
C ASP A 87 1.01 7.95 -5.42
N ASN A 88 1.84 8.07 -6.46
CA ASN A 88 2.68 6.98 -6.95
C ASN A 88 4.12 7.45 -7.21
N ASN A 89 5.09 6.55 -7.04
CA ASN A 89 6.53 6.88 -7.08
C ASN A 89 6.85 8.02 -6.08
N ALA A 90 7.54 9.08 -6.53
CA ALA A 90 7.82 10.28 -5.73
C ALA A 90 6.54 10.93 -5.15
N GLY A 91 5.40 10.79 -5.84
CA GLY A 91 4.12 11.28 -5.36
C GLY A 91 3.69 10.69 -4.02
N LYS A 92 4.13 9.47 -3.67
CA LYS A 92 3.93 8.90 -2.32
C LYS A 92 4.63 9.70 -1.24
N VAL A 93 5.83 10.19 -1.53
CA VAL A 93 6.61 11.02 -0.60
C VAL A 93 5.93 12.39 -0.42
N GLU A 94 5.45 12.97 -1.52
CA GLU A 94 4.68 14.21 -1.51
C GLU A 94 3.37 14.04 -0.71
N GLY A 95 2.63 12.95 -0.94
CA GLY A 95 1.42 12.61 -0.20
C GLY A 95 1.65 12.43 1.29
N ILE A 96 2.72 11.73 1.69
CA ILE A 96 3.14 11.61 3.09
C ILE A 96 3.39 13.00 3.70
N HIS A 97 4.11 13.87 3.00
CA HIS A 97 4.38 15.22 3.49
C HIS A 97 3.09 16.03 3.66
N LEU A 98 2.22 16.04 2.65
CA LEU A 98 1.01 16.85 2.62
C LEU A 98 -0.05 16.39 3.64
N MET A 99 -0.21 15.07 3.80
CA MET A 99 -1.34 14.50 4.56
C MET A 99 -0.95 14.06 5.96
N ILE A 100 0.29 13.59 6.15
CA ILE A 100 0.76 13.05 7.44
C ILE A 100 1.64 14.07 8.16
N GLY A 101 2.44 14.85 7.42
CA GLY A 101 3.36 15.84 7.96
C GLY A 101 4.50 15.25 8.80
N ARG A 102 4.73 13.94 8.71
CA ARG A 102 5.77 13.21 9.46
C ARG A 102 6.42 12.15 8.60
N ARG A 103 7.74 12.05 8.71
CA ARG A 103 8.49 10.97 8.07
C ARG A 103 8.21 9.64 8.79
N PRO A 104 7.89 8.55 8.08
CA PRO A 104 7.60 7.26 8.72
C PRO A 104 8.83 6.67 9.44
N HIS A 105 8.58 5.82 10.44
CA HIS A 105 9.60 4.94 11.03
C HIS A 105 9.74 3.62 10.27
N MET A 106 8.66 3.19 9.64
CA MET A 106 8.57 1.94 8.89
C MET A 106 7.75 2.18 7.62
N ALA A 107 8.15 1.56 6.51
CA ALA A 107 7.38 1.51 5.28
C ALA A 107 7.52 0.13 4.62
N VAL A 108 6.42 -0.33 4.03
CA VAL A 108 6.34 -1.61 3.31
C VAL A 108 5.75 -1.33 1.93
N GLY A 109 6.41 -1.81 0.89
CA GLY A 109 5.94 -1.75 -0.50
C GLY A 109 5.99 -3.12 -1.16
N ASN A 110 5.69 -3.17 -2.46
CA ASN A 110 5.83 -4.40 -3.25
C ASN A 110 6.24 -4.15 -4.71
N SER A 111 6.47 -2.90 -5.10
CA SER A 111 6.73 -2.54 -6.50
C SER A 111 7.68 -1.36 -6.63
N THR A 112 8.12 -1.08 -7.87
CA THR A 112 8.94 0.11 -8.16
C THR A 112 8.26 1.43 -7.78
N GLY A 113 6.91 1.46 -7.76
CA GLY A 113 6.15 2.63 -7.32
C GLY A 113 6.33 2.99 -5.84
N ASP A 114 6.92 2.09 -5.04
CA ASP A 114 7.17 2.27 -3.61
C ASP A 114 8.60 2.71 -3.30
N GLN A 115 9.51 2.66 -4.28
CA GLN A 115 10.94 2.83 -4.06
C GLN A 115 11.27 4.14 -3.31
N GLN A 116 10.76 5.27 -3.80
CA GLN A 116 11.05 6.58 -3.18
C GLN A 116 10.44 6.70 -1.77
N MET A 117 9.31 6.05 -1.49
CA MET A 117 8.73 6.01 -0.15
C MET A 117 9.63 5.25 0.83
N LEU A 118 10.22 4.13 0.38
CA LEU A 118 11.17 3.34 1.16
C LEU A 118 12.47 4.08 1.41
N GLU A 119 13.02 4.75 0.39
CA GLU A 119 14.19 5.62 0.48
C GLU A 119 13.94 6.78 1.47
N TYR A 120 12.81 7.48 1.32
CA TYR A 120 12.42 8.56 2.21
C TYR A 120 12.26 8.10 3.65
N THR A 121 11.66 6.94 3.88
CA THR A 121 11.55 6.36 5.24
C THR A 121 12.93 6.06 5.82
N LYS A 122 13.81 5.41 5.05
CA LYS A 122 15.15 4.98 5.47
C LYS A 122 16.08 6.15 5.81
N ALA A 123 15.92 7.27 5.12
CA ALA A 123 16.75 8.47 5.30
C ALA A 123 16.43 9.29 6.57
N GLY A 124 15.50 8.85 7.43
CA GLY A 124 15.22 9.51 8.71
C GLY A 124 16.15 9.08 9.84
N ASP A 125 16.33 9.93 10.85
CA ASP A 125 17.22 9.67 11.99
C ASP A 125 16.76 8.53 12.91
N GLY A 126 17.70 7.73 13.40
CA GLY A 126 17.43 6.61 14.31
C GLY A 126 16.96 5.35 13.58
N ALA A 127 16.39 4.39 14.32
CA ALA A 127 16.01 3.12 13.74
C ALA A 127 14.92 3.28 12.66
N ARG A 128 15.18 2.77 11.46
CA ARG A 128 14.25 2.79 10.32
C ARG A 128 14.17 1.44 9.64
N LEU A 129 12.95 1.06 9.27
CA LEU A 129 12.64 -0.21 8.62
C LEU A 129 11.99 0.03 7.25
N SER A 130 12.62 -0.46 6.20
CA SER A 130 12.07 -0.44 4.84
C SER A 130 11.98 -1.88 4.35
N MET A 131 10.80 -2.26 3.87
CA MET A 131 10.51 -3.64 3.47
C MET A 131 9.81 -3.70 2.11
N LEU A 132 10.04 -4.79 1.40
CA LEU A 132 9.37 -5.13 0.14
C LEU A 132 8.77 -6.53 0.22
N VAL A 133 7.54 -6.71 -0.24
CA VAL A 133 6.92 -8.02 -0.41
C VAL A 133 7.20 -8.54 -1.82
N LEU A 134 7.86 -9.68 -1.92
CA LEU A 134 8.12 -10.40 -3.16
C LEU A 134 7.03 -11.47 -3.36
N HIS A 135 6.25 -11.31 -4.44
CA HIS A 135 5.23 -12.26 -4.86
C HIS A 135 5.88 -13.42 -5.63
N ASP A 136 6.41 -14.40 -4.91
CA ASP A 136 7.12 -15.57 -5.44
C ASP A 136 6.39 -16.91 -5.22
N ASP A 137 5.11 -16.86 -4.84
CA ASP A 137 4.32 -18.05 -4.52
C ASP A 137 3.14 -18.23 -5.48
N GLY A 138 3.38 -18.89 -6.60
CA GLY A 138 2.35 -19.16 -7.61
C GLY A 138 1.31 -20.22 -7.18
N GLU A 139 1.58 -20.98 -6.12
CA GLU A 139 0.68 -22.03 -5.64
C GLU A 139 -0.39 -21.44 -4.72
N ARG A 140 0.03 -20.73 -3.67
CA ARG A 140 -0.87 -20.13 -2.68
C ARG A 140 -1.36 -18.74 -3.10
N GLU A 141 -0.54 -18.01 -3.85
CA GLU A 141 -0.87 -16.70 -4.42
C GLU A 141 -0.44 -16.61 -5.90
N TYR A 142 0.13 -15.49 -6.33
CA TYR A 142 0.70 -15.32 -7.65
C TYR A 142 2.23 -15.20 -7.56
N ALA A 143 2.89 -15.64 -8.63
CA ALA A 143 4.32 -15.45 -8.82
C ALA A 143 4.54 -14.46 -9.96
N TYR A 144 5.02 -13.26 -9.65
CA TYR A 144 5.28 -12.22 -10.64
C TYR A 144 6.42 -11.29 -10.22
N GLY A 145 7.14 -10.80 -11.23
CA GLY A 145 8.32 -9.95 -11.08
C GLY A 145 8.59 -9.19 -12.38
N PRO A 146 9.84 -8.83 -12.69
CA PRO A 146 10.83 -9.81 -13.13
C PRO A 146 11.98 -10.12 -12.15
N ALA A 147 11.96 -9.56 -10.94
CA ALA A 147 12.98 -9.86 -9.93
C ALA A 147 13.11 -11.37 -9.69
N GLN A 148 14.34 -11.84 -9.46
CA GLN A 148 14.64 -13.24 -9.16
C GLN A 148 14.16 -14.24 -10.25
N GLY A 149 14.04 -13.77 -11.50
CA GLY A 149 13.61 -14.61 -12.62
C GLY A 149 12.10 -14.90 -12.68
N LEU A 150 11.29 -14.18 -11.90
CA LEU A 150 9.84 -14.31 -11.93
C LEU A 150 9.24 -13.77 -13.24
N PRO A 151 8.04 -14.21 -13.65
CA PRO A 151 7.38 -13.72 -14.86
C PRO A 151 7.10 -12.22 -14.83
N ALA A 152 7.33 -11.52 -15.94
CA ALA A 152 7.07 -10.09 -16.05
C ALA A 152 5.58 -9.76 -15.87
N THR A 153 5.27 -8.71 -15.10
CA THR A 153 3.92 -8.13 -14.99
C THR A 153 3.86 -6.72 -15.54
N LYS A 154 2.68 -6.32 -16.05
CA LYS A 154 2.40 -4.93 -16.46
C LYS A 154 1.91 -4.06 -15.29
N VAL A 155 1.53 -4.66 -14.17
CA VAL A 155 0.94 -3.98 -13.01
C VAL A 155 1.78 -4.33 -11.78
N GLY A 156 2.25 -3.30 -11.07
CA GLY A 156 2.96 -3.48 -9.80
C GLY A 156 4.28 -4.25 -9.94
N ALA A 157 5.05 -4.03 -11.01
CA ALA A 157 6.27 -4.77 -11.26
C ALA A 157 7.30 -4.58 -10.13
N PHE A 158 7.74 -5.69 -9.54
CA PHE A 158 8.94 -5.78 -8.73
C PHE A 158 10.11 -6.13 -9.66
N THR A 159 10.89 -5.11 -10.05
CA THR A 159 11.99 -5.25 -11.01
C THR A 159 13.26 -5.78 -10.37
N GLN A 160 14.15 -6.38 -11.17
CA GLN A 160 15.48 -6.80 -10.69
C GLN A 160 16.26 -5.59 -10.14
N ALA A 161 16.19 -4.43 -10.78
CA ALA A 161 16.82 -3.20 -10.29
C ALA A 161 16.32 -2.80 -8.89
N LEU A 162 15.01 -2.93 -8.62
CA LEU A 162 14.47 -2.67 -7.28
C LEU A 162 14.98 -3.70 -6.26
N TYR A 163 15.09 -4.97 -6.65
CA TYR A 163 15.63 -6.02 -5.78
C TYR A 163 17.10 -5.72 -5.43
N ASP A 164 17.91 -5.35 -6.42
CA ASP A 164 19.32 -5.02 -6.24
C ASP A 164 19.50 -3.78 -5.35
N GLU A 165 18.66 -2.74 -5.53
CA GLU A 165 18.66 -1.57 -4.65
C GLU A 165 18.24 -1.95 -3.22
N ALA A 166 17.27 -2.83 -3.04
CA ALA A 166 16.87 -3.33 -1.73
C ALA A 166 18.03 -4.03 -1.02
N GLN A 167 18.80 -4.87 -1.71
CA GLN A 167 19.99 -5.51 -1.15
C GLN A 167 21.06 -4.47 -0.76
N LYS A 168 21.32 -3.50 -1.65
CA LYS A 168 22.30 -2.44 -1.43
C LYS A 168 21.95 -1.53 -0.26
N GLN A 169 20.67 -1.20 -0.09
CA GLN A 169 20.18 -0.31 0.98
C GLN A 169 19.83 -1.03 2.28
N GLY A 170 20.00 -2.36 2.32
CA GLY A 170 19.63 -3.18 3.47
C GLY A 170 18.13 -3.15 3.77
N TRP A 171 17.28 -3.09 2.74
CA TRP A 171 15.84 -3.26 2.88
C TRP A 171 15.51 -4.75 3.00
N THR A 172 14.54 -5.08 3.84
CA THR A 172 14.09 -6.47 4.00
C THR A 172 13.19 -6.85 2.82
N VAL A 173 13.58 -7.84 2.03
CA VAL A 173 12.71 -8.44 1.01
C VAL A 173 12.06 -9.69 1.60
N ILE A 174 10.74 -9.65 1.77
CA ILE A 174 9.91 -10.74 2.29
C ILE A 174 9.52 -11.65 1.13
N SER A 175 9.91 -12.92 1.17
CA SER A 175 9.42 -13.96 0.26
C SER A 175 8.08 -14.49 0.75
N MET A 176 7.00 -14.31 -0.01
CA MET A 176 5.70 -14.91 0.33
C MET A 176 5.82 -16.43 0.45
N LYS A 177 6.61 -17.06 -0.43
CA LYS A 177 6.80 -18.50 -0.45
C LYS A 177 7.52 -19.03 0.79
N LYS A 178 8.59 -18.37 1.23
CA LYS A 178 9.48 -18.88 2.28
C LYS A 178 9.16 -18.35 3.68
N ASP A 179 8.71 -17.10 3.76
CA ASP A 179 8.62 -16.40 5.04
C ASP A 179 7.19 -16.43 5.60
N TRP A 180 6.18 -16.61 4.76
CA TRP A 180 4.78 -16.66 5.19
C TRP A 180 4.27 -18.10 5.33
N LYS A 181 3.80 -18.43 6.53
CA LYS A 181 3.19 -19.74 6.82
C LYS A 181 1.82 -19.91 6.16
N LYS A 182 1.04 -18.83 6.10
CA LYS A 182 -0.26 -18.73 5.44
C LYS A 182 -0.33 -17.42 4.66
N ILE A 183 -1.00 -17.40 3.51
CA ILE A 183 -1.21 -16.16 2.76
C ILE A 183 -2.50 -15.48 3.21
N PHE A 184 -3.62 -16.20 3.13
CA PHE A 184 -4.94 -15.68 3.50
C PHE A 184 -5.45 -16.28 4.82
N SER A 185 -6.39 -15.59 5.47
CA SER A 185 -6.98 -16.05 6.73
C SER A 185 -7.91 -17.25 6.58
N PHE A 186 -8.45 -17.48 5.38
CA PHE A 186 -9.36 -18.58 5.07
C PHE A 186 -8.66 -19.87 4.61
N GLU A 187 -7.32 -19.88 4.57
CA GLU A 187 -6.50 -21.08 4.33
C GLU A 187 -6.52 -22.04 5.52
#